data_AF-A0A9D4NNC2-F1
#
_entry.id   AF-A0A9D4NNC2-F1
#
_cell.length_a   1.000
_cell.length_b   1.000
_cell.length_c   1.000
_cell.angle_alpha   90.00
_cell.angle_beta   90.00
_cell.angle_gamma   90.00
#
_symmetry.space_group_name_H-M   'P 1'
#
loop_
_entity.id
_entity.type
_entity.pdbx_description
1 polymer ?
#
loop_
_entity_poly.entity_id
_entity_poly.type
_entity_poly.pdbx_seq_one_letter_code
_entity_poly.pdbx_strand_id
1 'polypeptide(L)'
;MNLRPKFARLPSGDLRMIRREVPMVSTGSLPALFQSPDVVEDQAVAVVRRLGGNVTSRQHILGQYTIQFAKYRGQTFHWVVENALGFCAYIVYDMRKEARVDTPLSANKFALKECVNSFPQGSFYKEMINYLLYIHV
;
A
#
# COMPACT_ATOMS: atom_id res chain seq x y z
N MET A 1 -18.25 2.74 -4.92
CA MET A 1 -17.19 2.68 -3.88
C MET A 1 -16.15 3.75 -4.20
N ASN A 2 -15.65 4.51 -3.22
CA ASN A 2 -14.62 5.52 -3.49
C ASN A 2 -13.26 4.81 -3.58
N LEU A 3 -12.63 4.80 -4.76
CA LEU A 3 -11.35 4.12 -4.99
C LEU A 3 -10.14 4.99 -4.63
N ARG A 4 -10.37 6.25 -4.25
CA ARG A 4 -9.33 7.13 -3.74
C ARG A 4 -9.17 6.94 -2.23
N PRO A 5 -7.95 6.66 -1.74
CA PRO A 5 -7.67 6.59 -0.32
C PRO A 5 -8.07 7.87 0.41
N LYS A 6 -8.72 7.70 1.56
CA LYS A 6 -8.98 8.73 2.56
C LYS A 6 -7.91 8.65 3.65
N PHE A 7 -7.10 9.68 3.72
CA PHE A 7 -6.04 9.76 4.73
C PHE A 7 -6.59 10.30 6.05
N ALA A 8 -6.40 9.52 7.13
CA ALA A 8 -6.72 9.98 8.48
C ALA A 8 -5.80 11.13 8.89
N ARG A 9 -6.33 12.09 9.66
CA ARG A 9 -5.60 13.26 10.17
C ARG A 9 -5.62 13.33 11.70
N LEU A 10 -4.61 13.96 12.28
CA LEU A 10 -4.57 14.39 13.68
C LEU A 10 -5.42 15.65 13.87
N PRO A 11 -5.79 16.01 15.12
CA PRO A 11 -6.46 17.28 15.41
C PRO A 11 -5.69 18.52 14.92
N SER A 12 -4.36 18.41 14.81
CA SER A 12 -3.48 19.44 14.23
C SER A 12 -3.64 19.63 12.72
N GLY A 13 -4.33 18.72 12.02
CA GLY A 13 -4.44 18.68 10.56
C GLY A 13 -3.37 17.82 9.86
N ASP A 14 -2.33 17.42 10.59
CA ASP A 14 -1.27 16.54 10.08
C ASP A 14 -1.78 15.14 9.77
N LEU A 15 -1.09 14.41 8.89
CA LEU A 15 -1.46 13.03 8.60
C LEU A 15 -1.24 12.13 9.81
N ARG A 16 -2.24 11.28 10.09
CA ARG A 16 -2.13 10.26 11.12
C ARG A 16 -1.29 9.11 10.58
N MET A 17 -0.01 9.10 10.95
CA MET A 17 0.97 8.06 10.61
C MET A 17 0.90 6.83 11.55
N ILE A 18 0.00 6.85 12.54
CA ILE A 18 0.09 5.98 13.73
C ILE A 18 -0.02 4.48 13.42
N ARG A 19 0.90 3.75 14.06
CA ARG A 19 0.97 2.32 14.38
C ARG A 19 -0.20 1.86 15.26
N ARG A 20 -1.46 2.16 14.92
CA ARG A 20 -2.60 1.57 15.65
C ARG A 20 -2.85 0.20 15.01
N GLU A 21 -2.85 -0.85 15.82
CA GLU A 21 -3.18 -2.20 15.39
C GLU A 21 -4.65 -2.22 14.95
N VAL A 22 -4.91 -1.87 13.69
CA VAL A 22 -6.21 -2.14 13.09
C VAL A 22 -6.28 -3.67 12.95
N PRO A 23 -7.26 -4.34 13.57
CA PRO A 23 -7.41 -5.78 13.43
C PRO A 23 -7.46 -6.13 11.95
N MET A 24 -6.68 -7.13 11.55
CA MET A 24 -6.71 -7.62 10.18
C MET A 24 -8.15 -8.00 9.84
N VAL A 25 -8.73 -7.38 8.82
CA VAL A 25 -9.98 -7.89 8.25
C VAL A 25 -9.61 -9.20 7.57
N SER A 26 -10.01 -10.32 8.18
CA SER A 26 -9.85 -11.65 7.60
C SER A 26 -10.72 -11.74 6.35
N THR A 27 -10.13 -11.42 5.20
CA THR A 27 -10.67 -11.78 3.91
C THR A 27 -10.20 -13.22 3.68
N GLY A 28 -11.13 -14.18 3.81
CA GLY A 28 -10.82 -15.60 3.81
C GLY A 28 -9.91 -16.03 2.65
N SER A 29 -9.06 -17.02 2.95
CA SER A 29 -7.94 -17.56 2.15
C SER A 29 -6.64 -16.76 2.25
N LEU A 30 -5.68 -17.30 3.03
CA LEU A 30 -4.27 -16.93 2.89
C LEU A 30 -3.83 -17.35 1.48
N PRO A 31 -3.43 -16.43 0.59
CA PRO A 31 -2.91 -16.84 -0.70
C PRO A 31 -1.64 -17.67 -0.47
N ALA A 32 -1.61 -18.89 -0.97
CA ALA A 32 -0.40 -19.70 -1.03
C ALA A 32 0.64 -19.01 -1.94
N LEU A 33 1.89 -18.95 -1.49
CA LEU A 33 3.05 -18.35 -2.19
C LEU A 33 2.87 -16.90 -2.66
N PHE A 34 3.96 -16.27 -3.12
CA PHE A 34 3.87 -14.98 -3.80
C PHE A 34 3.28 -15.24 -5.19
N GLN A 35 2.11 -14.65 -5.50
CA GLN A 35 1.52 -14.79 -6.84
C GLN A 35 2.30 -13.93 -7.82
N SER A 36 2.36 -14.35 -9.09
CA SER A 36 3.02 -13.58 -10.14
C SER A 36 2.37 -12.18 -10.30
N PRO A 37 3.12 -11.19 -10.82
CA PRO A 37 2.61 -9.83 -11.01
C PRO A 37 1.32 -9.80 -11.85
N ASP A 38 1.24 -10.64 -12.88
CA ASP A 38 0.09 -10.71 -13.79
C ASP A 38 -1.17 -11.19 -13.07
N VAL A 39 -1.05 -12.21 -12.21
CA VAL A 39 -2.20 -12.74 -11.45
C VAL A 39 -2.72 -11.67 -10.48
N VAL A 40 -1.84 -10.90 -9.84
CA VAL A 40 -2.25 -9.80 -8.95
C VAL A 40 -2.94 -8.69 -9.74
N GLU A 41 -2.44 -8.36 -10.92
CA GLU A 41 -3.02 -7.34 -11.79
C GLU A 41 -4.41 -7.76 -12.31
N ASP A 42 -4.56 -8.99 -12.79
CA ASP A 42 -5.84 -9.52 -13.29
C ASP A 42 -6.92 -9.53 -12.19
N GLN A 43 -6.56 -9.97 -10.98
CA GLN A 43 -7.45 -9.93 -9.83
C GLN A 43 -7.86 -8.50 -9.49
N ALA A 44 -6.91 -7.56 -9.48
CA ALA A 44 -7.19 -6.15 -9.21
C ALA A 44 -8.11 -5.54 -10.27
N VAL A 45 -7.86 -5.80 -11.56
CA VAL A 45 -8.70 -5.34 -12.69
C VAL A 45 -10.12 -5.89 -12.57
N ALA A 46 -10.27 -7.18 -12.25
CA ALA A 46 -11.58 -7.80 -12.04
C ALA A 46 -12.35 -7.14 -10.87
N VAL A 47 -11.67 -6.84 -9.77
CA VAL A 47 -12.27 -6.13 -8.63
C VAL A 47 -12.65 -4.70 -9.00
N VAL A 48 -11.78 -3.94 -9.68
CA VAL A 48 -12.08 -2.57 -10.14
C VAL A 48 -13.31 -2.58 -11.04
N ARG A 49 -13.38 -3.50 -12.01
CA ARG A 49 -14.54 -3.65 -12.90
C ARG A 49 -15.82 -3.97 -12.12
N ARG A 50 -15.77 -4.93 -11.19
CA ARG A 50 -16.91 -5.33 -10.35
C ARG A 50 -17.42 -4.16 -9.49
N LEU A 51 -16.53 -3.30 -9.02
CA LEU A 51 -16.86 -2.14 -8.19
C LEU A 51 -17.31 -0.90 -8.99
N GLY A 52 -17.41 -1.01 -10.33
CA GLY A 52 -17.75 0.11 -11.22
C GLY A 52 -16.64 1.15 -11.33
N GLY A 53 -15.40 0.76 -11.04
CA GLY A 53 -14.22 1.63 -11.13
C GLY A 53 -13.65 1.74 -12.54
N ASN A 54 -12.82 2.77 -12.75
CA ASN A 54 -12.11 2.93 -14.01
C ASN A 54 -10.92 1.96 -14.13
N VAL A 55 -11.02 0.97 -15.03
CA VAL A 55 -9.95 0.00 -15.36
C VAL A 55 -8.82 0.59 -16.21
N THR A 56 -8.96 1.81 -16.76
CA THR A 56 -7.83 2.52 -17.40
C THR A 56 -7.03 3.35 -16.40
N SER A 57 -7.54 3.50 -15.17
CA SER A 57 -6.84 4.21 -14.09
C SER A 57 -5.86 3.28 -13.39
N ARG A 58 -4.57 3.49 -13.64
CA ARG A 58 -3.49 2.76 -12.95
C ARG A 58 -3.60 2.90 -11.43
N GLN A 59 -4.00 4.07 -10.92
CA GLN A 59 -4.22 4.29 -9.48
C GLN A 59 -5.32 3.39 -8.91
N HIS A 60 -6.43 3.23 -9.63
CA HIS A 60 -7.52 2.36 -9.17
C HIS A 60 -7.11 0.90 -9.18
N ILE A 61 -6.38 0.47 -10.22
CA ILE A 61 -5.84 -0.88 -10.32
C ILE A 61 -4.86 -1.15 -9.18
N LEU A 62 -3.82 -0.32 -9.03
CA LEU A 62 -2.83 -0.46 -7.96
C LEU A 62 -3.47 -0.48 -6.57
N GLY A 63 -4.49 0.36 -6.34
CA GLY A 63 -5.22 0.37 -5.07
C GLY A 63 -5.85 -0.98 -4.72
N GLN A 64 -6.17 -1.82 -5.71
CA GLN A 64 -6.75 -3.16 -5.48
C GLN A 64 -5.71 -4.29 -5.47
N TYR A 65 -4.41 -4.00 -5.62
CA TYR A 65 -3.37 -5.02 -5.48
C TYR A 65 -3.33 -5.52 -4.04
N THR A 66 -3.23 -6.84 -3.89
CA THR A 66 -3.06 -7.47 -2.59
C THR A 66 -1.59 -7.40 -2.15
N ILE A 67 -1.35 -6.96 -0.91
CA ILE A 67 -0.06 -7.10 -0.21
C ILE A 67 0.25 -8.58 -0.08
N GLN A 68 1.41 -9.00 -0.57
CA GLN A 68 1.87 -10.38 -0.46
C GLN A 68 2.95 -10.59 0.62
N PHE A 69 3.41 -9.52 1.27
CA PHE A 69 4.53 -9.55 2.23
C PHE A 69 4.19 -8.91 3.57
N ALA A 70 5.02 -9.22 4.57
CA ALA A 70 4.96 -8.64 5.92
C ALA A 70 3.58 -8.79 6.59
N LYS A 71 3.35 -7.97 7.63
CA LYS A 71 2.22 -8.11 8.55
C LYS A 71 0.83 -7.79 7.98
N TYR A 72 0.74 -7.14 6.82
CA TYR A 72 -0.56 -6.82 6.17
C TYR A 72 -0.85 -7.69 4.95
N ARG A 73 -0.20 -8.86 4.84
CA ARG A 73 -0.47 -9.83 3.78
C ARG A 73 -1.97 -10.13 3.69
N GLY A 74 -2.50 -10.12 2.46
CA GLY A 74 -3.92 -10.31 2.19
C GLY A 74 -4.74 -9.02 2.07
N GLN A 75 -4.24 -7.88 2.58
CA GLN A 75 -4.93 -6.59 2.43
C GLN A 75 -4.64 -5.91 1.10
N THR A 76 -5.55 -5.06 0.63
CA THR A 76 -5.33 -4.25 -0.58
C THR A 76 -4.39 -3.06 -0.30
N PHE A 77 -3.71 -2.57 -1.33
CA PHE A 77 -2.89 -1.35 -1.23
C PHE A 77 -3.72 -0.15 -0.78
N HIS A 78 -4.94 0.00 -1.29
CA HIS A 78 -5.87 1.03 -0.84
C HIS A 78 -6.11 0.94 0.67
N TRP A 79 -6.41 -0.26 1.19
CA TRP A 79 -6.63 -0.45 2.61
C TRP A 79 -5.39 -0.08 3.44
N VAL A 80 -4.18 -0.53 3.06
CA VAL A 80 -2.97 -0.22 3.84
C VAL A 80 -2.55 1.24 3.71
N VAL A 81 -2.79 1.90 2.59
CA VAL A 81 -2.51 3.34 2.43
C VAL A 81 -3.43 4.17 3.32
N GLU A 82 -4.71 3.80 3.44
CA GLU A 82 -5.67 4.48 4.32
C GLU A 82 -5.41 4.21 5.82
N ASN A 83 -5.09 2.96 6.17
CA ASN A 83 -5.11 2.50 7.56
C ASN A 83 -3.72 2.34 8.19
N ALA A 84 -2.67 2.24 7.37
CA ALA A 84 -1.31 1.93 7.79
C ALA A 84 -0.26 2.72 6.99
N LEU A 85 -0.52 4.02 6.79
CA LEU A 85 0.35 4.89 5.99
C LEU A 85 1.82 4.88 6.45
N GLY A 86 2.06 4.86 7.77
CA GLY A 86 3.41 4.78 8.33
C GLY A 86 4.16 3.49 7.96
N PHE A 87 3.45 2.36 7.80
CA PHE A 87 4.05 1.12 7.29
C PHE A 87 4.42 1.27 5.81
N CYS A 88 3.52 1.80 4.98
CA CYS A 88 3.77 2.02 3.56
C CYS A 88 5.01 2.90 3.34
N ALA A 89 5.11 3.97 4.11
CA ALA A 89 6.26 4.88 4.03
C ALA A 89 7.57 4.25 4.53
N TYR A 90 7.55 3.43 5.59
CA TYR A 90 8.71 2.65 6.00
C TYR A 90 9.20 1.72 4.88
N ILE A 91 8.30 0.98 4.24
CA ILE A 91 8.64 0.08 3.13
C ILE A 91 9.26 0.86 1.97
N VAL A 92 8.65 1.98 1.55
CA VAL A 92 9.18 2.82 0.47
C VAL A 92 10.57 3.39 0.80
N TYR A 93 10.79 3.76 2.06
CA TYR A 93 12.09 4.23 2.55
C TYR A 93 13.14 3.12 2.58
N ASP A 94 12.79 1.92 3.05
CA ASP A 94 13.68 0.76 3.09
C ASP A 94 14.14 0.39 1.66
N MET A 95 13.21 0.45 0.70
CA MET A 95 13.46 0.23 -0.71
C MET A 95 14.30 1.31 -1.42
N ARG A 96 14.77 2.37 -0.75
CA ARG A 96 15.48 3.48 -1.41
C ARG A 96 16.76 3.08 -2.14
N LYS A 97 17.41 1.99 -1.70
CA LYS A 97 18.61 1.40 -2.33
C LYS A 97 18.32 0.06 -3.02
N GLU A 98 17.09 -0.42 -2.97
CA GLU A 98 16.71 -1.69 -3.62
C GLU A 98 16.56 -1.47 -5.13
N ALA A 99 17.15 -2.36 -5.93
CA ALA A 99 16.88 -2.46 -7.36
C ALA A 99 15.70 -3.42 -7.60
N ARG A 100 14.93 -3.15 -8.66
CA ARG A 100 13.88 -4.08 -9.08
C ARG A 100 14.53 -5.33 -9.66
N VAL A 101 14.13 -6.49 -9.18
CA VAL A 101 14.57 -7.80 -9.67
C VAL A 101 13.34 -8.60 -10.11
N ASP A 102 13.55 -9.61 -10.95
CA ASP A 102 12.46 -10.43 -11.49
C ASP A 102 11.98 -11.48 -10.48
N THR A 103 11.36 -11.00 -9.40
CA THR A 103 10.70 -11.84 -8.40
C THR A 103 9.33 -11.26 -8.06
N PRO A 104 8.34 -12.10 -7.73
CA PRO A 104 7.01 -11.57 -7.42
C PRO A 104 7.00 -10.69 -6.16
N LEU A 105 7.87 -10.95 -5.18
CA LEU A 105 8.06 -10.07 -4.02
C LEU A 105 8.57 -8.68 -4.44
N SER A 106 9.62 -8.62 -5.28
CA SER A 106 10.15 -7.35 -5.76
C SER A 106 9.10 -6.58 -6.56
N ALA A 107 8.38 -7.25 -7.46
CA ALA A 107 7.29 -6.62 -8.21
C ALA A 107 6.18 -6.06 -7.30
N ASN A 108 5.74 -6.82 -6.29
CA ASN A 108 4.70 -6.37 -5.35
C ASN A 108 5.17 -5.18 -4.49
N LYS A 109 6.42 -5.20 -4.01
CA LYS A 109 7.07 -4.07 -3.33
C LYS A 109 7.12 -2.81 -4.21
N PHE A 110 7.57 -2.94 -5.46
CA PHE A 110 7.67 -1.81 -6.39
C PHE A 110 6.31 -1.26 -6.82
N ALA A 111 5.29 -2.12 -6.94
CA ALA A 111 3.92 -1.69 -7.17
C ALA A 111 3.35 -0.91 -5.97
N LEU A 112 3.66 -1.31 -4.73
CA LEU A 112 3.28 -0.53 -3.54
C LEU A 112 3.95 0.85 -3.57
N LYS A 113 5.23 0.92 -3.91
CA LYS A 113 5.95 2.20 -4.08
C LYS A 113 5.31 3.09 -5.14
N GLU A 114 4.95 2.52 -6.29
CA GLU A 114 4.21 3.22 -7.36
C GLU A 114 2.85 3.74 -6.83
N CYS A 115 2.10 2.89 -6.12
CA CYS A 115 0.81 3.24 -5.55
C CYS A 115 0.93 4.42 -4.57
N VAL A 116 1.84 4.34 -3.60
CA VAL A 116 2.07 5.42 -2.63
C VAL A 116 2.43 6.72 -3.35
N ASN A 117 3.40 6.69 -4.27
CA ASN A 117 3.86 7.87 -5.00
C ASN A 117 2.80 8.49 -5.92
N SER A 118 1.72 7.77 -6.24
CA SER A 118 0.64 8.28 -7.07
C SER A 118 -0.25 9.32 -6.35
N PHE A 119 -0.14 9.43 -5.02
CA PHE A 119 -0.85 10.42 -4.22
C PHE A 119 0.07 11.61 -3.91
N PRO A 120 -0.42 12.87 -3.96
CA PRO A 120 0.35 14.02 -3.49
C PRO A 120 0.77 13.85 -2.03
N GLN A 121 -0.10 13.21 -1.24
CA GLN A 121 0.16 12.82 0.14
C GLN A 121 1.09 11.59 0.29
N GLY A 122 1.53 10.96 -0.79
CA GLY A 122 2.49 9.86 -0.75
C GLY A 122 3.94 10.32 -0.66
N SER A 123 4.20 11.59 -0.99
CA SER A 123 5.53 12.23 -1.00
C SER A 123 6.16 12.37 0.40
N PHE A 124 5.40 12.13 1.46
CA PHE A 124 5.78 12.42 2.85
C PHE A 124 6.87 11.51 3.42
N TYR A 125 7.28 10.44 2.72
CA TYR A 125 8.42 9.63 3.19
C TYR A 125 9.73 10.44 3.26
N LYS A 126 9.84 11.56 2.53
CA LYS A 126 10.97 12.50 2.65
C LYS A 126 10.97 13.26 3.98
N GLU A 127 9.80 13.57 4.53
CA GLU A 127 9.64 14.20 5.84
C GLU A 127 9.70 13.17 6.99
N MET A 128 9.46 11.89 6.70
CA MET A 128 9.54 10.79 7.66
C MET A 128 10.95 10.47 8.17
N ILE A 129 12.01 11.01 7.56
CA ILE A 129 13.37 10.94 8.12
C ILE A 129 13.37 11.48 9.57
N ASN A 130 12.59 12.54 9.85
CA ASN A 130 12.52 13.12 11.18
C ASN A 130 11.63 12.31 12.15
N TYR A 131 10.54 11.70 11.66
CA TYR A 131 9.60 10.96 12.52
C TYR A 131 10.11 9.57 12.95
N LEU A 132 10.90 8.87 12.11
CA LEU A 132 11.48 7.59 12.49
C LEU A 132 12.66 7.74 13.47
N LEU A 133 13.35 8.87 13.45
CA LEU A 133 14.37 9.23 14.44
C LEU A 133 13.76 9.55 15.83
N TYR A 134 12.52 10.03 15.88
CA TYR A 134 11.82 10.36 17.12
C TYR A 134 11.20 9.17 17.88
N ILE A 135 11.28 7.94 17.33
CA ILE A 135 10.76 6.72 17.99
C ILE A 135 11.90 5.93 18.70
N HIS A 136 13.14 6.44 18.69
CA HIS A 136 14.30 5.87 19.40
C HIS A 136 15.03 6.88 20.31
N VAL A 137 14.28 7.67 21.07
CA VAL A 137 14.79 8.34 22.29
C VAL A 137 13.87 8.02 23.45
#